data_AF-A0A925HNN0-F1
#
_entry.id   AF-A0A925HNN0-F1
#
_cell.length_a   1.000
_cell.length_b   1.000
_cell.length_c   1.000
_cell.angle_alpha   90.00
_cell.angle_beta   90.00
_cell.angle_gamma   90.00
#
_symmetry.space_group_name_H-M   'P 1'
#
loop_
_entity.id
_entity.type
_entity.pdbx_description
1 polymer ?
#
loop_
_entity_poly.entity_id
_entity_poly.type
_entity_poly.pdbx_seq_one_letter_code
_entity_poly.pdbx_strand_id
1 'polypeptide(L)'
;MQSYSNDLVLTPYRAAKFESHAGPFLFEFQRHGLSTDEFCTWLDTFFLQLPRDFRYAVEIRNPGLLSMPYLQLLSRHGVAHVCNHWSYMPSVAEQRRLMQGFTSSFTVLRLLTPLKMSYEVANKRAAPYTKIVEALPQMRHETVQRAVGCRPRPPGLCRCQ
;
A
#
# COMPACT_ATOMS: atom_id res chain seq x y z
N MET A 1 -8.69 12.34 17.34
CA MET A 1 -8.31 11.93 15.97
C MET A 1 -9.53 11.81 15.04
N GLN A 2 -10.68 11.34 15.54
CA GLN A 2 -11.92 11.20 14.76
C GLN A 2 -12.53 12.52 14.27
N SER A 3 -12.52 13.60 15.08
CA SER A 3 -12.98 14.93 14.65
C SER A 3 -12.09 15.52 13.54
N TYR A 4 -10.78 15.49 13.73
CA TYR A 4 -9.82 16.07 12.79
C TYR A 4 -9.89 15.47 11.38
N SER A 5 -9.99 14.14 11.23
CA SER A 5 -10.06 13.54 9.88
C SER A 5 -11.37 13.84 9.16
N ASN A 6 -12.49 13.84 9.89
CA ASN A 6 -13.79 14.11 9.30
C ASN A 6 -13.91 15.58 8.87
N ASP A 7 -13.47 16.50 9.72
CA ASP A 7 -13.67 17.93 9.49
C ASP A 7 -12.68 18.50 8.48
N LEU A 8 -11.43 18.02 8.47
CA LEU A 8 -10.38 18.59 7.60
C LEU A 8 -10.23 17.89 6.26
N VAL A 9 -10.60 16.61 6.16
CA VAL A 9 -10.37 15.83 4.93
C VAL A 9 -11.69 15.41 4.31
N LEU A 10 -12.51 14.64 5.04
CA LEU A 10 -13.67 14.00 4.43
C LEU A 10 -14.81 14.97 4.14
N THR A 11 -15.02 15.98 4.98
CA THR A 11 -16.05 16.99 4.77
C THR A 11 -15.75 17.88 3.57
N PRO A 12 -14.56 18.50 3.43
CA PRO A 12 -14.22 19.25 2.22
C PRO A 12 -14.23 18.38 0.96
N TYR A 13 -13.77 17.13 1.08
CA TYR A 13 -13.77 16.18 -0.03
C TYR A 13 -15.18 15.92 -0.57
N ARG A 14 -16.15 15.65 0.31
CA ARG A 14 -17.55 15.44 -0.07
C ARG A 14 -18.18 16.72 -0.61
N ALA A 15 -17.89 17.86 -0.01
CA ALA A 15 -18.38 19.15 -0.49
C ALA A 15 -17.92 19.44 -1.94
N ALA A 16 -16.70 19.04 -2.27
CA ALA A 16 -16.13 19.17 -3.62
C ALA A 16 -16.62 18.12 -4.63
N LYS A 17 -17.37 17.10 -4.19
CA LYS A 17 -17.93 16.02 -5.03
C LYS A 17 -16.88 15.24 -5.85
N PHE A 18 -15.76 14.89 -5.21
CA PHE A 18 -14.65 14.17 -5.86
C PHE A 18 -14.82 12.64 -5.93
N GLU A 19 -15.98 12.10 -5.52
CA GLU A 19 -16.19 10.65 -5.33
C GLU A 19 -15.86 9.84 -6.59
N SER A 20 -16.23 10.35 -7.77
CA SER A 20 -16.00 9.70 -9.05
C SER A 20 -14.57 9.80 -9.58
N HIS A 21 -13.74 10.67 -8.99
CA HIS A 21 -12.39 10.98 -9.47
C HIS A 21 -11.28 10.64 -8.48
N ALA A 22 -11.62 10.13 -7.29
CA ALA A 22 -10.61 9.80 -6.30
C ALA A 22 -10.15 8.35 -6.32
N GLY A 23 -8.83 8.22 -6.20
CA GLY A 23 -8.20 6.98 -5.78
C GLY A 23 -8.47 6.65 -4.31
N PRO A 24 -7.83 5.60 -3.78
CA PRO A 24 -7.92 5.27 -2.37
C PRO A 24 -7.23 6.33 -1.50
N PHE A 25 -7.74 6.54 -0.28
CA PHE A 25 -7.01 7.25 0.76
C PHE A 25 -5.87 6.37 1.26
N LEU A 26 -4.67 6.93 1.29
CA LEU A 26 -3.46 6.21 1.70
C LEU A 26 -3.01 6.69 3.07
N PHE A 27 -2.87 5.75 4.00
CA PHE A 27 -2.24 5.99 5.30
C PHE A 27 -0.80 5.48 5.25
N GLU A 28 0.16 6.40 5.36
CA GLU A 28 1.58 6.08 5.34
C GLU A 28 2.14 6.10 6.76
N PHE A 29 2.72 4.99 7.20
CA PHE A 29 3.36 4.86 8.51
C PHE A 29 4.87 4.77 8.34
N GLN A 30 5.58 5.76 8.90
CA GLN A 30 7.04 5.72 9.04
C GLN A 30 7.45 4.63 10.04
N ARG A 31 8.76 4.39 10.13
CA ARG A 31 9.31 3.50 11.17
C ARG A 31 8.95 4.02 12.57
N HIS A 32 8.52 3.11 13.42
CA HIS A 32 8.17 3.36 14.82
C HIS A 32 8.56 2.15 15.68
N GLY A 33 8.58 2.34 17.00
CA GLY A 33 8.98 1.32 17.98
C GLY A 33 7.88 0.35 18.41
N LEU A 34 6.63 0.54 17.98
CA LEU A 34 5.52 -0.36 18.33
C LEU A 34 5.79 -1.79 17.83
N SER A 35 5.41 -2.76 18.66
CA SER A 35 5.29 -4.15 18.23
C SER A 35 4.22 -4.32 17.16
N THR A 36 4.28 -5.44 16.42
CA THR A 36 3.26 -5.78 15.43
C THR A 36 1.87 -5.89 16.05
N ASP A 37 1.74 -6.41 17.26
CA ASP A 37 0.45 -6.61 17.92
C ASP A 37 -0.18 -5.28 18.38
N GLU A 38 0.64 -4.39 18.96
CA GLU A 38 0.19 -3.03 19.33
C GLU A 38 -0.24 -2.26 18.08
N PHE A 39 0.55 -2.32 17.01
CA PHE A 39 0.23 -1.67 15.75
C PHE A 39 -1.07 -2.21 15.13
N CYS A 40 -1.24 -3.53 15.09
CA CYS A 40 -2.45 -4.17 14.59
C CYS A 40 -3.68 -3.79 15.43
N THR A 41 -3.56 -3.77 16.76
CA THR A 41 -4.67 -3.40 17.66
C THR A 41 -5.12 -1.96 17.42
N TRP A 42 -4.16 -1.04 17.27
CA TRP A 42 -4.46 0.35 16.98
C TRP A 42 -5.09 0.53 15.60
N LEU A 43 -4.59 -0.15 14.57
CA LEU A 43 -5.17 -0.14 13.23
C LEU A 43 -6.59 -0.69 13.18
N ASP A 44 -6.86 -1.80 13.87
CA ASP A 44 -8.20 -2.40 13.95
C ASP A 44 -9.21 -1.39 14.52
N THR A 45 -8.84 -0.76 15.64
CA THR A 45 -9.65 0.28 16.29
C THR A 45 -9.86 1.50 15.39
N PHE A 46 -8.83 1.90 14.65
CA PHE A 46 -8.91 3.00 13.70
C PHE A 46 -9.85 2.70 12.53
N PHE A 47 -9.74 1.52 11.91
CA PHE A 47 -10.59 1.14 10.77
C PHE A 47 -12.06 0.97 11.14
N LEU A 48 -12.38 0.57 12.38
CA LEU A 48 -13.76 0.54 12.87
C LEU A 48 -14.43 1.92 12.88
N GLN A 49 -13.63 3.00 12.96
CA GLN A 49 -14.11 4.38 13.01
C GLN A 49 -14.19 5.05 11.63
N LEU A 50 -13.64 4.42 10.58
CA LEU A 50 -13.60 5.02 9.25
C LEU A 50 -14.95 4.87 8.51
N PRO A 51 -15.35 5.89 7.74
CA PRO A 51 -16.50 5.76 6.83
C PRO A 51 -16.28 4.66 5.78
N ARG A 52 -17.36 3.98 5.37
CA ARG A 52 -17.28 2.81 4.47
C ARG A 52 -17.43 3.15 2.98
N ASP A 53 -17.70 4.41 2.66
CA ASP A 53 -17.87 4.92 1.30
C ASP A 53 -16.55 5.19 0.56
N PHE A 54 -15.41 4.97 1.23
CA PHE A 54 -14.08 5.19 0.65
C PHE A 54 -13.25 3.90 0.58
N ARG A 55 -12.33 3.89 -0.39
CA ARG A 55 -11.27 2.89 -0.48
C ARG A 55 -10.07 3.35 0.35
N TYR A 56 -9.50 2.45 1.14
CA TYR A 56 -8.35 2.76 1.98
C TYR A 56 -7.17 1.85 1.66
N ALA A 57 -5.97 2.40 1.78
CA ALA A 57 -4.73 1.67 1.62
C ALA A 57 -3.74 2.02 2.74
N VAL A 58 -2.92 1.05 3.16
CA VAL A 58 -1.86 1.24 4.15
C VAL A 58 -0.50 0.97 3.54
N GLU A 59 0.36 1.98 3.63
CA GLU A 59 1.80 1.85 3.39
C GLU A 59 2.54 1.78 4.72
N ILE A 60 3.31 0.70 4.91
CA ILE A 60 4.28 0.58 6.00
C ILE A 60 5.70 0.75 5.46
N ARG A 61 6.52 1.49 6.22
CA ARG A 61 7.96 1.67 5.96
C ARG A 61 8.83 0.94 6.98
N ASN A 62 8.28 -0.09 7.60
CA ASN A 62 8.96 -0.95 8.54
C ASN A 62 8.79 -2.42 8.09
N PRO A 63 9.85 -3.09 7.58
CA PRO A 63 9.77 -4.47 7.14
C PRO A 63 9.31 -5.44 8.23
N GLY A 64 9.63 -5.17 9.50
CA GLY A 64 9.26 -6.02 10.62
C GLY A 64 7.75 -6.10 10.87
N LEU A 65 6.98 -5.11 10.39
CA LEU A 65 5.51 -5.13 10.48
C LEU A 65 4.85 -5.94 9.36
N LEU A 66 5.57 -6.20 8.26
CA LEU A 66 5.05 -6.96 7.12
C LEU A 66 4.95 -8.44 7.48
N SER A 67 3.84 -8.80 8.11
CA SER A 67 3.60 -10.12 8.69
C SER A 67 2.19 -10.61 8.36
N MET A 68 1.94 -11.91 8.55
CA MET A 68 0.62 -12.49 8.31
C MET A 68 -0.49 -11.87 9.19
N PRO A 69 -0.30 -11.63 10.51
CA PRO A 69 -1.32 -10.96 11.32
C PRO A 69 -1.72 -9.59 10.77
N TYR A 70 -0.75 -8.78 10.36
CA TYR A 70 -0.99 -7.48 9.73
C TYR A 70 -1.76 -7.61 8.41
N LEU A 71 -1.36 -8.53 7.54
CA LEU A 71 -2.01 -8.73 6.25
C LEU A 71 -3.45 -9.25 6.39
N GLN A 72 -3.70 -10.16 7.34
CA GLN A 72 -5.03 -10.66 7.65
C GLN A 72 -5.93 -9.58 8.23
N LEU A 73 -5.40 -8.70 9.10
CA LEU A 73 -6.13 -7.54 9.60
C LEU A 73 -6.59 -6.65 8.45
N LEU A 74 -5.69 -6.29 7.52
CA LEU A 74 -6.06 -5.48 6.36
C LEU A 74 -7.15 -6.16 5.52
N SER A 75 -7.00 -7.47 5.27
CA SER A 75 -7.96 -8.26 4.51
C SER A 75 -9.36 -8.26 5.15
N ARG A 76 -9.45 -8.34 6.48
CA ARG A 76 -10.73 -8.30 7.22
C ARG A 76 -11.47 -6.98 7.04
N HIS A 77 -10.74 -5.87 6.90
CA HIS A 77 -11.32 -4.54 6.70
C HIS A 77 -11.44 -4.14 5.22
N GLY A 78 -11.02 -5.00 4.29
CA GLY A 78 -11.00 -4.67 2.86
C GLY A 78 -10.02 -3.55 2.50
N VAL A 79 -8.99 -3.35 3.33
CA VAL A 79 -7.98 -2.29 3.17
C VAL A 79 -6.81 -2.82 2.35
N ALA A 80 -6.39 -2.08 1.33
CA ALA A 80 -5.29 -2.52 0.48
C ALA A 80 -3.93 -2.34 1.17
N HIS A 81 -3.08 -3.35 1.15
CA HIS A 81 -1.66 -3.15 1.41
C HIS A 81 -1.01 -2.46 0.21
N VAL A 82 -0.28 -1.37 0.46
CA VAL A 82 0.52 -0.69 -0.56
C VAL A 82 1.86 -1.41 -0.71
N CYS A 83 2.08 -2.03 -1.87
CA CYS A 83 3.39 -2.60 -2.22
C CYS A 83 4.33 -1.46 -2.65
N ASN A 84 5.17 -1.00 -1.73
CA ASN A 84 6.15 0.04 -2.05
C ASN A 84 7.49 -0.54 -2.54
N HIS A 85 8.17 0.17 -3.44
CA HIS A 85 9.57 -0.06 -3.76
C HIS A 85 10.37 1.07 -3.13
N TRP A 86 10.86 0.82 -1.91
CA TRP A 86 11.55 1.81 -1.11
C TRP A 86 12.78 1.20 -0.43
N SER A 87 13.79 2.04 -0.22
CA SER A 87 15.16 1.76 0.20
C SER A 87 15.37 0.54 1.10
N TYR A 88 14.53 0.37 2.12
CA TYR A 88 14.68 -0.68 3.13
C TYR A 88 13.54 -1.67 3.19
N MET A 89 12.52 -1.53 2.33
CA MET A 89 11.45 -2.51 2.22
C MET A 89 11.89 -3.67 1.32
N PRO A 90 11.30 -4.87 1.50
CA PRO A 90 11.49 -5.95 0.55
C PRO A 90 11.07 -5.50 -0.86
N SER A 91 11.57 -6.17 -1.90
CA SER A 91 11.12 -5.92 -3.27
C SER A 91 9.59 -6.14 -3.41
N VAL A 92 9.00 -5.56 -4.46
CA VAL A 92 7.56 -5.74 -4.74
C VAL A 92 7.22 -7.23 -4.92
N ALA A 93 8.12 -8.00 -5.54
CA ALA A 93 7.96 -9.44 -5.71
C ALA A 93 7.97 -10.19 -4.36
N GLU A 94 8.87 -9.84 -3.45
CA GLU A 94 8.95 -10.47 -2.12
C GLU A 94 7.72 -10.14 -1.27
N GLN A 95 7.28 -8.87 -1.27
CA GLN A 95 6.05 -8.48 -0.58
C GLN A 95 4.85 -9.25 -1.13
N ARG A 96 4.74 -9.36 -2.46
CA ARG A 96 3.65 -10.13 -3.09
C ARG A 96 3.65 -11.60 -2.67
N ARG A 97 4.83 -12.22 -2.56
CA ARG A 97 4.95 -13.62 -2.12
C ARG A 97 4.44 -13.81 -0.69
N LEU A 98 4.65 -12.82 0.19
CA LEU A 98 4.20 -12.87 1.58
C LEU A 98 2.68 -12.71 1.73
N MET A 99 2.02 -11.95 0.84
CA MET A 99 0.59 -11.63 1.00
C MET A 99 -0.36 -12.83 0.87
N GLN A 100 0.06 -13.96 0.27
CA GLN A 100 -0.76 -15.16 -0.03
C GLN A 100 -2.09 -14.91 -0.78
N GLY A 101 -2.39 -13.66 -1.14
CA GLY A 101 -3.63 -13.16 -1.70
C GLY A 101 -3.61 -11.62 -1.71
N PHE A 102 -4.66 -10.98 -2.21
CA PHE A 102 -4.82 -9.54 -2.04
C PHE A 102 -5.61 -9.23 -0.78
N THR A 103 -5.29 -8.13 -0.10
CA THR A 103 -6.03 -7.68 1.09
C THR A 103 -7.26 -6.84 0.74
N SER A 104 -7.46 -6.51 -0.53
CA SER A 104 -8.62 -5.74 -1.02
C SER A 104 -8.93 -6.08 -2.49
N SER A 105 -10.05 -5.59 -3.01
CA SER A 105 -10.47 -5.73 -4.40
C SER A 105 -9.65 -4.88 -5.38
N PHE A 106 -8.75 -4.05 -4.85
CA PHE A 106 -7.81 -3.23 -5.61
C PHE A 106 -6.40 -3.35 -5.04
N THR A 107 -5.42 -2.85 -5.79
CA THR A 107 -4.00 -2.86 -5.41
C THR A 107 -3.42 -1.47 -5.60
N VAL A 108 -2.52 -1.08 -4.70
CA VAL A 108 -1.76 0.17 -4.81
C VAL A 108 -0.28 -0.18 -4.80
N LEU A 109 0.45 0.40 -5.75
CA LEU A 109 1.88 0.26 -5.90
C LEU A 109 2.52 1.65 -5.79
N ARG A 110 3.59 1.77 -5.00
CA ARG A 110 4.34 3.03 -4.88
C ARG A 110 5.82 2.78 -5.13
N LEU A 111 6.26 3.13 -6.34
CA LEU A 111 7.63 2.92 -6.78
C LEU A 111 8.45 4.19 -6.50
N LEU A 112 9.15 4.22 -5.37
CA LEU A 112 9.73 5.45 -4.81
C LEU A 112 11.23 5.58 -5.13
N THR A 113 12.07 4.83 -4.42
CA THR A 113 13.53 4.90 -4.52
C THR A 113 14.11 3.52 -4.80
N PRO A 114 15.26 3.43 -5.50
CA PRO A 114 15.97 2.16 -5.63
C PRO A 114 16.20 1.51 -4.27
N LEU A 115 16.10 0.18 -4.21
CA LEU A 115 16.43 -0.58 -3.00
C LEU A 115 17.88 -0.34 -2.59
N LYS A 116 18.16 -0.44 -1.29
CA LYS A 116 19.49 -0.31 -0.70
C LYS A 116 20.18 1.04 -0.96
N MET A 117 19.43 2.06 -1.37
CA MET A 117 19.91 3.43 -1.55
C MET A 117 19.14 4.37 -0.62
N SER A 118 19.82 5.23 0.15
CA SER A 118 19.12 6.20 1.00
C SER A 118 18.34 7.21 0.14
N TYR A 119 17.26 7.75 0.71
CA TYR A 119 16.45 8.76 0.03
C TYR A 119 17.29 9.97 -0.40
N GLU A 120 18.18 10.46 0.46
CA GLU A 120 19.02 11.62 0.18
C GLU A 120 19.93 11.39 -1.02
N VAL A 121 20.53 10.20 -1.13
CA VAL A 121 21.39 9.83 -2.27
C VAL A 121 20.55 9.70 -3.54
N ALA A 122 19.39 9.04 -3.46
CA ALA A 122 18.49 8.90 -4.60
C ALA A 122 18.01 10.26 -5.13
N ASN A 123 17.63 11.16 -4.23
CA ASN A 123 17.19 12.51 -4.55
C ASN A 123 18.32 13.32 -5.22
N LYS A 124 19.51 13.37 -4.61
CA LYS A 124 20.67 14.09 -5.20
C LYS A 124 21.04 13.58 -6.59
N ARG A 125 20.92 12.27 -6.82
CA ARG A 125 21.22 11.64 -8.11
C ARG A 125 20.16 11.92 -9.16
N ALA A 126 18.88 11.95 -8.77
CA ALA A 126 17.76 12.08 -9.69
C ALA A 126 17.38 13.54 -9.99
N ALA A 127 17.62 14.45 -9.04
CA ALA A 127 17.36 15.87 -9.22
C ALA A 127 18.11 16.42 -10.45
N PRO A 128 17.48 17.27 -11.28
CA PRO A 128 16.18 17.92 -11.12
C PRO A 128 14.98 17.13 -11.67
N TYR A 129 15.06 15.80 -11.75
CA TYR A 129 13.99 14.91 -12.23
C TYR A 129 13.56 15.13 -13.70
N THR A 130 14.48 15.61 -14.54
CA THR A 130 14.21 15.92 -15.95
C THR A 130 14.45 14.74 -16.89
N LYS A 131 15.11 13.67 -16.41
CA LYS A 131 15.40 12.48 -17.20
C LYS A 131 15.48 11.22 -16.33
N ILE A 132 15.37 10.07 -16.98
CA ILE A 132 15.67 8.78 -16.36
C ILE A 132 17.19 8.71 -16.16
N VAL A 133 17.64 8.66 -14.91
CA VAL A 133 19.08 8.56 -14.57
C VAL A 133 19.57 7.11 -14.62
N GLU A 134 18.75 6.19 -14.15
CA GLU A 134 19.00 4.75 -14.24
C GLU A 134 17.68 4.03 -14.43
N ALA A 135 17.62 3.14 -15.41
CA ALA A 135 16.48 2.27 -15.59
C ALA A 135 16.53 1.14 -14.53
N LEU A 136 15.37 0.82 -13.94
CA LEU A 136 15.20 -0.31 -13.04
C LEU A 136 14.38 -1.42 -13.74
N PRO A 137 14.94 -2.13 -14.75
CA PRO A 137 14.18 -3.06 -15.57
C PRO A 137 13.59 -4.22 -14.77
N GLN A 138 14.34 -4.76 -13.79
CA GLN A 138 13.85 -5.83 -12.93
C GLN A 138 12.63 -5.40 -12.11
N MET A 139 12.70 -4.24 -11.44
CA MET A 139 11.57 -3.70 -10.67
C MET A 139 10.34 -3.50 -11.56
N ARG A 140 10.51 -2.96 -12.77
CA ARG A 140 9.41 -2.77 -13.73
C ARG A 140 8.79 -4.11 -14.13
N HIS A 141 9.62 -5.09 -14.47
CA HIS A 141 9.18 -6.42 -14.85
C HIS A 141 8.41 -7.10 -13.71
N GLU A 142 8.97 -7.12 -12.50
CA GLU A 142 8.35 -7.69 -11.31
C GLU A 142 7.02 -7.01 -10.97
N THR A 143 6.95 -5.69 -11.09
CA THR A 143 5.71 -4.94 -10.86
C THR A 143 4.60 -5.40 -11.81
N VAL A 144 4.89 -5.46 -13.11
CA VAL A 144 3.90 -5.87 -14.11
C VAL A 144 3.47 -7.33 -13.91
N GLN A 145 4.44 -8.23 -13.73
CA GLN A 145 4.16 -9.67 -13.68
C GLN A 145 3.55 -10.13 -12.35
N ARG A 146 3.98 -9.55 -11.22
CA ARG A 146 3.65 -10.06 -9.89
C ARG A 146 2.61 -9.20 -9.16
N ALA A 147 2.61 -7.89 -9.37
CA ALA A 147 1.69 -7.03 -8.64
C ALA A 147 0.34 -6.85 -9.35
N VAL A 148 0.34 -6.72 -10.68
CA VAL A 148 -0.88 -6.51 -11.49
C VAL A 148 -1.56 -7.83 -11.89
N GLY A 149 -0.87 -8.96 -11.75
CA GLY A 149 -1.20 -10.25 -12.37
C GLY A 149 -2.21 -11.18 -11.68
N CYS A 150 -3.14 -10.69 -10.86
CA CYS A 150 -4.28 -11.52 -10.41
C CYS A 150 -5.58 -10.81 -10.81
N ARG A 151 -6.10 -11.14 -12.00
CA ARG A 151 -7.52 -10.88 -12.26
C ARG A 151 -8.34 -11.72 -11.28
N PRO A 152 -9.43 -11.20 -10.70
CA PRO A 152 -10.40 -12.07 -10.04
C PRO A 152 -10.80 -13.15 -11.04
N ARG A 153 -10.61 -14.42 -10.65
CA ARG A 153 -11.16 -15.54 -11.43
C ARG A 153 -12.69 -15.35 -11.38
N PRO A 154 -13.40 -15.26 -12.51
CA PRO A 154 -14.85 -15.25 -12.45
C PRO A 154 -15.31 -16.52 -11.71
N PRO A 155 -16.27 -16.42 -10.78
CA PRO A 155 -16.82 -17.60 -10.14
C PRO A 155 -17.42 -18.50 -11.23
N GLY A 156 -16.84 -19.68 -11.45
CA GLY A 156 -17.37 -20.65 -12.42
C GLY A 156 -16.37 -21.50 -13.23
N LEU A 157 -15.04 -21.27 -13.15
CA LEU A 157 -14.08 -22.12 -13.87
C LEU A 157 -13.21 -22.95 -12.92
N CYS A 158 -13.81 -24.05 -12.44
CA CYS A 158 -13.06 -25.26 -12.09
C CYS A 158 -12.40 -25.80 -13.36
N ARG A 159 -11.09 -26.06 -13.32
CA ARG A 159 -10.54 -27.25 -14.00
C ARG A 159 -9.43 -27.83 -13.15
N CYS A 160 -9.71 -29.03 -12.64
CA CYS A 160 -8.73 -30.08 -12.43
C CYS A 160 -8.18 -30.48 -13.80
N GLN A 161 -6.86 -30.56 -13.93
CA GLN A 161 -6.13 -31.64 -14.60
C GLN A 161 -4.82 -31.81 -13.85
#